data_AF-A0A9P0JCD6-F1
#
_entry.id   AF-A0A9P0JCD6-F1
#
_cell.length_a   1.000
_cell.length_b   1.000
_cell.length_c   1.000
_cell.angle_alpha   90.00
_cell.angle_beta   90.00
_cell.angle_gamma   90.00
#
_symmetry.space_group_name_H-M   'P 1'
#
loop_
_entity.id
_entity.type
_entity.pdbx_description
1 polymer ?
#
loop_
_entity_poly.entity_id
_entity_poly.type
_entity_poly.pdbx_seq_one_letter_code
_entity_poly.pdbx_strand_id
1 'polypeptide(L)'
;MKIESDKQFLIAQRTKGRPGCLLGIDRKNQKLEESIEKKLKNKLERKKRVYEDMEISERVVNSETLVFSSASSDSDEIEEHNFNTISEEEVIEQPNLFQLRGKTNFITDKMAAALDRCKISDRDAVHILFATAESFGININELIINRTSVNSIRQRFRKNRIEALRVNFNPSQIGPCVVHWDGKLLPSLSEKKLVDRLPIIVSYKGIEQLLGVPELISGTGENQATAVYQALENWGLIDNVQALCCDTTASNTGRLKGAGILLEQKLEREILYLPCRHHILEVVLRSAFEIKIDIASAPDVPIFKRFQKCWPNINVKNFHIGLEDTFVFQSLQHLKEELSIFCINQLKQYQPRDDYKELLELTIIFLGQTPPNGIFFKVPGPIHHARWMSKAIYS
;
A
#
# COMPACT_ATOMS: atom_id res chain seq x y z
N MET A 1 -17.96 -19.74 12.68
CA MET A 1 -18.82 -19.07 13.68
C MET A 1 -19.46 -20.13 14.57
N LYS A 2 -19.28 -20.05 15.90
CA LYS A 2 -19.69 -21.14 16.83
C LYS A 2 -21.07 -20.95 17.45
N ILE A 3 -21.61 -19.73 17.41
CA ILE A 3 -22.89 -19.38 18.01
C ILE A 3 -23.98 -19.48 16.94
N GLU A 4 -25.05 -20.22 17.24
CA GLU A 4 -26.11 -20.52 16.29
C GLU A 4 -27.00 -19.29 15.99
N SER A 5 -27.22 -18.42 16.97
CA SER A 5 -27.97 -17.16 16.77
C SER A 5 -27.30 -16.25 15.76
N ASP A 6 -25.98 -16.16 15.78
CA ASP A 6 -25.22 -15.32 14.85
C ASP A 6 -25.32 -15.90 13.44
N LYS A 7 -25.33 -17.23 13.30
CA LYS A 7 -25.49 -17.89 11.99
C LYS A 7 -26.86 -17.60 11.42
N GLN A 8 -27.90 -17.72 12.26
CA GLN A 8 -29.26 -17.40 11.86
C GLN A 8 -29.43 -15.92 11.51
N PHE A 9 -28.79 -15.02 12.24
CA PHE A 9 -28.76 -13.59 11.90
C PHE A 9 -28.11 -13.35 10.53
N LEU A 10 -26.93 -13.93 10.25
CA LEU A 10 -26.28 -13.79 8.95
C LEU A 10 -27.09 -14.39 7.80
N ILE A 11 -27.81 -15.49 8.04
CA ILE A 11 -28.74 -16.07 7.06
C ILE A 11 -29.92 -15.12 6.82
N ALA A 12 -30.48 -14.52 7.88
CA ALA A 12 -31.57 -13.56 7.80
C ALA A 12 -31.16 -12.26 7.06
N GLN A 13 -29.90 -11.85 7.13
CA GLN A 13 -29.41 -10.71 6.33
C GLN A 13 -29.37 -10.97 4.81
N ARG A 14 -29.51 -12.24 4.38
CA ARG A 14 -29.59 -12.62 2.95
C ARG A 14 -31.03 -12.69 2.43
N THR A 15 -32.04 -12.58 3.29
CA THR A 15 -33.45 -12.64 2.88
C THR A 15 -33.98 -11.24 2.56
N LYS A 16 -34.98 -11.17 1.65
CA LYS A 16 -35.57 -9.90 1.19
C LYS A 16 -36.20 -9.18 2.39
N GLY A 17 -35.82 -7.92 2.59
CA GLY A 17 -36.26 -7.10 3.74
C GLY A 17 -35.30 -7.10 4.94
N ARG A 18 -34.20 -7.86 4.90
CA ARG A 18 -33.15 -7.93 5.94
C ARG A 18 -33.73 -7.98 7.37
N PRO A 19 -34.58 -8.96 7.68
CA PRO A 19 -35.19 -9.08 8.99
C PRO A 19 -34.14 -9.23 10.10
N GLY A 20 -34.27 -8.41 11.15
CA GLY A 20 -33.39 -8.39 12.32
C GLY A 20 -32.49 -7.15 12.41
N CYS A 21 -32.23 -6.68 13.63
CA CYS A 21 -31.34 -5.56 13.92
C CYS A 21 -30.36 -5.94 15.03
N LEU A 22 -29.17 -5.32 15.03
CA LEU A 22 -28.23 -5.43 16.14
C LEU A 22 -28.71 -4.52 17.27
N LEU A 23 -29.23 -5.12 18.35
CA LEU A 23 -29.69 -4.38 19.52
C LEU A 23 -28.63 -4.40 20.62
N GLY A 24 -28.00 -3.25 20.85
CA GLY A 24 -27.17 -2.97 22.02
C GLY A 24 -25.91 -3.82 22.16
N ILE A 25 -25.21 -3.59 23.28
CA ILE A 25 -23.97 -4.30 23.63
C ILE A 25 -24.32 -5.70 24.16
N ASP A 26 -23.74 -6.74 23.56
CA ASP A 26 -23.89 -8.12 24.00
C ASP A 26 -23.17 -8.36 25.34
N ARG A 27 -23.90 -8.13 26.43
CA ARG A 27 -23.41 -8.31 27.81
C ARG A 27 -23.05 -9.76 28.14
N LYS A 28 -23.54 -10.76 27.40
CA LYS A 28 -23.19 -12.17 27.62
C LYS A 28 -21.81 -12.48 27.04
N ASN A 29 -21.57 -12.05 25.80
CA ASN A 29 -20.26 -12.22 25.17
C ASN A 29 -19.19 -11.35 25.84
N GLN A 30 -19.55 -10.14 26.29
CA GLN A 30 -18.63 -9.29 27.06
C GLN A 30 -18.10 -10.00 28.32
N LYS A 31 -18.97 -10.64 29.12
CA LYS A 31 -18.54 -11.38 30.33
C LYS A 31 -17.67 -12.60 29.99
N LEU A 32 -17.95 -13.27 28.87
CA LEU A 32 -17.15 -14.40 28.42
C LEU A 32 -15.76 -13.95 27.97
N GLU A 33 -15.68 -12.85 27.21
CA GLU A 33 -14.44 -12.22 26.76
C GLU A 33 -13.60 -11.71 27.94
N GLU A 34 -14.21 -11.00 28.89
CA GLU A 34 -13.56 -10.54 30.13
C GLU A 34 -12.99 -11.73 30.93
N SER A 35 -13.71 -12.87 30.96
CA SER A 35 -13.23 -14.09 31.62
C SER A 35 -12.03 -14.72 30.88
N ILE A 36 -12.05 -14.73 29.55
CA ILE A 36 -10.96 -15.24 28.72
C ILE A 36 -9.73 -14.33 28.86
N GLU A 37 -9.91 -13.02 28.84
CA GLU A 37 -8.85 -12.03 29.01
C GLU A 37 -8.20 -12.15 30.40
N LYS A 38 -9.01 -12.27 31.46
CA LYS A 38 -8.50 -12.52 32.82
C LYS A 38 -7.70 -13.81 32.91
N LYS A 39 -8.15 -14.88 32.24
CA LYS A 39 -7.39 -16.16 32.17
C LYS A 39 -6.07 -16.00 31.40
N LEU A 40 -6.07 -15.24 30.30
CA LEU A 40 -4.87 -15.00 29.50
C LEU A 40 -3.84 -14.16 30.25
N LYS A 41 -4.29 -13.10 30.93
CA LYS A 41 -3.48 -12.25 31.79
C LYS A 41 -2.86 -13.03 32.95
N ASN A 42 -3.65 -13.85 33.64
CA ASN A 42 -3.15 -14.74 34.69
C ASN A 42 -2.11 -15.76 34.17
N LYS A 43 -2.29 -16.26 32.94
CA LYS A 43 -1.34 -17.19 32.30
C LYS A 43 -0.03 -16.49 31.91
N LEU A 44 -0.11 -15.25 31.43
CA LEU A 44 1.05 -14.40 31.14
C LEU A 44 1.81 -14.03 32.41
N GLU A 45 1.11 -13.63 33.47
CA GLU A 45 1.74 -13.33 34.78
C GLU A 45 2.37 -14.57 35.42
N ARG A 46 1.78 -15.76 35.25
CA ARG A 46 2.41 -17.02 35.67
C ARG A 46 3.67 -17.32 34.87
N LYS A 47 3.64 -17.14 33.54
CA LYS A 47 4.83 -17.30 32.70
C LYS A 47 5.93 -16.31 33.09
N LYS A 48 5.56 -15.05 33.37
CA LYS A 48 6.50 -14.01 33.78
C LYS A 48 7.17 -14.36 35.10
N ARG A 49 6.40 -14.82 36.10
CA ARG A 49 6.95 -15.32 37.37
C ARG A 49 7.90 -16.51 37.19
N VAL A 50 7.54 -17.47 36.33
CA VAL A 50 8.43 -18.61 36.03
C VAL A 50 9.73 -18.14 35.38
N TYR A 51 9.68 -17.16 34.46
CA TYR A 51 10.88 -16.57 33.87
C TYR A 51 11.72 -15.79 34.91
N GLU A 52 11.08 -15.00 35.77
CA GLU A 52 11.75 -14.25 36.85
C GLU A 52 12.39 -15.21 37.86
N ASP A 53 11.73 -16.31 38.25
CA ASP A 53 12.27 -17.35 39.13
C ASP A 53 13.45 -18.10 38.48
N MET A 54 13.39 -18.34 37.17
CA MET A 54 14.48 -18.97 36.39
C MET A 54 15.69 -18.03 36.27
N GLU A 55 15.46 -16.73 36.08
CA GLU A 55 16.48 -15.69 36.02
C GLU A 55 17.14 -15.44 37.40
N ILE A 56 16.35 -15.55 38.49
CA ILE A 56 16.87 -15.54 39.87
C ILE A 56 17.73 -16.78 40.11
N SER A 57 17.31 -17.96 39.64
CA SER A 57 18.10 -19.19 39.72
C SER A 57 19.43 -19.09 38.95
N GLU A 58 19.44 -18.49 37.76
CA GLU A 58 20.68 -18.25 36.99
C GLU A 58 21.61 -17.24 37.68
N ARG A 59 21.06 -16.20 38.34
CA ARG A 59 21.84 -15.23 39.12
C ARG A 59 22.47 -15.84 40.38
N VAL A 60 21.81 -16.79 41.04
CA VAL A 60 22.36 -17.49 42.21
C VAL A 60 23.54 -18.40 41.80
N VAL A 61 23.48 -19.03 40.61
CA VAL A 61 24.58 -19.85 40.08
C VAL A 61 25.78 -19.00 39.66
N ASN A 62 25.55 -17.77 39.17
CA ASN A 62 26.63 -16.86 38.75
C ASN A 62 27.31 -16.10 39.91
N SER A 63 26.79 -16.17 41.15
CA SER A 63 27.44 -15.57 42.32
C SER A 63 28.62 -16.36 42.88
N GLU A 64 28.91 -17.58 42.40
CA GLU A 64 30.10 -18.36 42.79
C GLU A 64 31.33 -18.14 41.87
N THR A 65 31.31 -17.18 40.94
CA THR A 65 32.51 -16.87 40.14
C THR A 65 32.67 -15.37 39.88
N LEU A 66 33.07 -14.65 40.93
CA LEU A 66 33.96 -13.48 40.78
C LEU A 66 35.32 -14.04 40.30
N VAL A 67 36.00 -13.51 39.29
CA VAL A 67 36.86 -12.30 39.25
C VAL A 67 37.25 -12.13 37.75
N PHE A 68 37.58 -11.00 37.11
CA PHE A 68 38.06 -9.67 37.50
C PHE A 68 38.01 -8.79 36.22
N SER A 69 37.44 -7.57 36.34
CA SER A 69 37.92 -6.25 35.90
C SER A 69 38.69 -6.08 34.56
N SER A 70 38.58 -5.00 33.76
CA SER A 70 38.08 -3.63 33.99
C SER A 70 38.26 -2.78 32.70
N ALA A 71 37.39 -1.75 32.56
CA ALA A 71 37.60 -0.38 32.02
C ALA A 71 38.26 -0.19 30.62
N SER A 72 37.82 0.70 29.73
CA SER A 72 37.51 2.12 29.89
C SER A 72 36.95 2.70 28.57
N SER A 73 36.19 3.80 28.70
CA SER A 73 35.76 4.80 27.70
C SER A 73 36.88 5.22 26.72
N ASP A 74 36.68 5.86 25.56
CA ASP A 74 35.75 6.96 25.24
C ASP A 74 35.81 7.29 23.73
N SER A 75 34.78 8.00 23.23
CA SER A 75 34.76 9.00 22.13
C SER A 75 35.20 8.71 20.66
N ASP A 76 34.24 9.02 19.76
CA ASP A 76 34.30 9.76 18.47
C ASP A 76 35.63 9.95 17.71
N GLU A 77 35.66 9.60 16.41
CA GLU A 77 35.73 10.56 15.28
C GLU A 77 35.94 9.86 13.92
N ILE A 78 35.63 10.64 12.88
CA ILE A 78 35.52 10.34 11.44
C ILE A 78 36.91 10.31 10.79
N GLU A 79 37.20 9.34 9.90
CA GLU A 79 38.24 9.53 8.86
C GLU A 79 37.87 8.92 7.50
N GLU A 80 38.04 9.78 6.49
CA GLU A 80 38.02 9.50 5.05
C GLU A 80 39.26 8.68 4.65
N HIS A 81 39.07 7.57 3.93
CA HIS A 81 40.18 6.89 3.28
C HIS A 81 40.39 7.39 1.84
N ASN A 82 41.35 8.31 1.71
CA ASN A 82 42.10 8.56 0.48
C ASN A 82 43.03 7.38 0.19
N PHE A 83 42.86 6.71 -0.95
CA PHE A 83 43.90 5.86 -1.54
C PHE A 83 44.59 6.64 -2.66
N ASN A 84 45.77 7.18 -2.37
CA ASN A 84 46.74 7.55 -3.39
C ASN A 84 47.56 6.31 -3.74
N THR A 85 47.60 5.97 -5.03
CA THR A 85 48.73 5.23 -5.61
C THR A 85 49.24 6.09 -6.75
N ILE A 86 50.43 6.66 -6.53
CA ILE A 86 51.17 7.43 -7.52
C ILE A 86 51.93 6.43 -8.39
N SER A 87 51.76 6.53 -9.71
CA SER A 87 52.77 6.12 -10.68
C SER A 87 53.02 7.33 -11.58
N GLU A 88 54.27 7.79 -11.54
CA GLU A 88 54.81 8.90 -12.32
C GLU A 88 54.77 8.57 -13.81
N GLU A 89 53.90 9.24 -14.58
CA GLU A 89 54.06 9.38 -16.03
C GLU A 89 53.76 10.83 -16.44
N GLU A 90 54.51 11.26 -17.44
CA GLU A 90 54.85 12.64 -17.78
C GLU A 90 53.64 13.57 -18.02
N VAL A 91 53.81 14.78 -17.49
CA VAL A 91 52.94 15.94 -17.70
C VAL A 91 52.91 16.31 -19.19
N ILE A 92 51.83 15.94 -19.88
CA ILE A 92 51.37 16.69 -21.05
C ILE A 92 50.30 17.64 -20.51
N GLU A 93 50.66 18.93 -20.36
CA GLU A 93 49.69 20.00 -20.09
C GLU A 93 48.67 20.06 -21.23
N GLN A 94 47.56 19.33 -21.10
CA GLN A 94 46.34 19.71 -21.80
C GLN A 94 45.84 20.98 -21.14
N PRO A 95 45.51 22.03 -21.92
CA PRO A 95 44.95 23.23 -21.34
C PRO A 95 43.68 22.82 -20.58
N ASN A 96 43.66 23.08 -19.28
CA ASN A 96 42.46 23.02 -18.47
C ASN A 96 41.42 23.96 -19.10
N LEU A 97 40.64 23.42 -20.04
CA LEU A 97 39.36 23.97 -20.41
C LEU A 97 38.53 23.92 -19.14
N PHE A 98 38.58 25.01 -18.36
CA PHE A 98 37.55 25.32 -17.38
C PHE A 98 36.22 25.04 -18.08
N GLN A 99 35.53 23.97 -17.71
CA GLN A 99 34.21 23.67 -18.25
C GLN A 99 33.37 24.91 -18.01
N LEU A 100 33.15 25.69 -19.08
CA LEU A 100 32.32 26.87 -19.03
C LEU A 100 30.95 26.38 -18.60
N ARG A 101 30.62 26.63 -17.33
CA ARG A 101 29.32 26.26 -16.79
C ARG A 101 28.30 27.09 -17.55
N GLY A 102 27.39 26.41 -18.26
CA GLY A 102 26.28 27.09 -18.92
C GLY A 102 25.58 28.04 -17.96
N LYS A 103 25.16 29.19 -18.47
CA LYS A 103 24.56 30.28 -17.68
C LYS A 103 23.05 30.38 -17.88
N THR A 104 22.54 29.75 -18.93
CA THR A 104 21.14 29.87 -19.33
C THR A 104 20.31 28.74 -18.71
N ASN A 105 19.38 29.11 -17.82
CA ASN A 105 18.36 28.20 -17.33
C ASN A 105 17.16 28.22 -18.28
N PHE A 106 16.86 27.09 -18.91
CA PHE A 106 15.74 26.92 -19.84
C PHE A 106 14.72 25.87 -19.36
N ILE A 107 14.99 25.18 -18.24
CA ILE A 107 14.09 24.16 -17.70
C ILE A 107 12.93 24.87 -17.00
N THR A 108 11.80 24.94 -17.70
CA THR A 108 10.57 25.56 -17.21
C THR A 108 9.77 24.62 -16.31
N ASP A 109 8.84 25.18 -15.55
CA ASP A 109 7.85 24.44 -14.75
C ASP A 109 7.05 23.44 -15.59
N LYS A 110 6.68 23.83 -16.82
CA LYS A 110 5.98 22.96 -17.77
C LYS A 110 6.83 21.75 -18.17
N MET A 111 8.13 21.96 -18.39
CA MET A 111 9.08 20.89 -18.71
C MET A 111 9.29 19.97 -17.51
N ALA A 112 9.52 20.53 -16.31
CA ALA A 112 9.62 19.74 -15.08
C ALA A 112 8.37 18.87 -14.83
N ALA A 113 7.17 19.44 -15.04
CA ALA A 113 5.91 18.71 -14.94
C ALA A 113 5.74 17.62 -15.99
N ALA A 114 6.29 17.79 -17.20
CA ALA A 114 6.28 16.76 -18.23
C ALA A 114 7.19 15.59 -17.85
N LEU A 115 8.42 15.88 -17.40
CA LEU A 115 9.38 14.87 -16.93
C LEU A 115 8.81 14.04 -15.77
N ASP A 116 8.15 14.69 -14.80
CA ASP A 116 7.49 14.03 -13.68
C ASP A 116 6.36 13.10 -14.15
N ARG A 117 5.47 13.58 -15.02
CA ARG A 117 4.34 12.79 -15.54
C ARG A 117 4.80 11.59 -16.37
N CYS A 118 5.88 11.74 -17.13
CA CYS A 118 6.48 10.68 -17.92
C CYS A 118 7.39 9.75 -17.10
N LYS A 119 7.50 9.95 -15.78
CA LYS A 119 8.35 9.15 -14.87
C LYS A 119 9.82 9.08 -15.30
N ILE A 120 10.32 10.17 -15.89
CA ILE A 120 11.70 10.28 -16.38
C ILE A 120 12.63 10.56 -15.19
N SER A 121 13.72 9.78 -15.08
CA SER A 121 14.74 10.00 -14.06
C SER A 121 15.53 11.28 -14.32
N ASP A 122 16.18 11.86 -13.31
CA ASP A 122 17.00 13.06 -13.53
C ASP A 122 18.16 12.81 -14.51
N ARG A 123 18.66 11.58 -14.58
CA ARG A 123 19.71 11.19 -15.53
C ARG A 123 19.17 11.11 -16.95
N ASP A 124 18.04 10.43 -17.14
CA ASP A 124 17.41 10.31 -18.46
C ASP A 124 16.92 11.67 -18.96
N ALA A 125 16.44 12.53 -18.05
CA ALA A 125 16.09 13.91 -18.36
C ALA A 125 17.30 14.68 -18.91
N VAL A 126 18.48 14.55 -18.29
CA VAL A 126 19.70 15.17 -18.84
C VAL A 126 19.98 14.68 -20.26
N HIS A 127 19.92 13.36 -20.51
CA HIS A 127 20.16 12.81 -21.84
C HIS A 127 19.16 13.30 -22.89
N ILE A 128 17.86 13.30 -22.54
CA ILE A 128 16.80 13.78 -23.42
C ILE A 128 16.98 15.26 -23.72
N LEU A 129 17.24 16.08 -22.71
CA LEU A 129 17.42 17.53 -22.87
C LEU A 129 18.67 17.87 -23.69
N PHE A 130 19.76 17.13 -23.47
CA PHE A 130 21.00 17.28 -24.21
C PHE A 130 20.81 16.98 -25.70
N ALA A 131 20.28 15.80 -26.03
CA ALA A 131 20.02 15.40 -27.42
C ALA A 131 19.00 16.32 -28.11
N THR A 132 18.01 16.81 -27.35
CA THR A 132 17.03 17.76 -27.87
C THR A 132 17.70 19.10 -28.21
N ALA A 133 18.53 19.66 -27.31
CA ALA A 133 19.25 20.92 -27.57
C ALA A 133 20.19 20.81 -28.78
N GLU A 134 20.91 19.68 -28.89
CA GLU A 134 21.80 19.40 -30.02
C GLU A 134 21.04 19.34 -31.36
N SER A 135 19.90 18.67 -31.40
CA SER A 135 19.10 18.57 -32.64
C SER A 135 18.50 19.90 -33.10
N PHE A 136 18.32 20.86 -32.20
CA PHE A 136 17.93 22.24 -32.53
C PHE A 136 19.12 23.16 -32.85
N GLY A 137 20.36 22.66 -32.87
CA GLY A 137 21.56 23.45 -33.12
C GLY A 137 21.90 24.45 -32.01
N ILE A 138 21.39 24.23 -30.79
CA ILE A 138 21.66 25.10 -29.64
C ILE A 138 23.02 24.72 -29.03
N ASN A 139 23.85 25.72 -28.74
CA ASN A 139 25.14 25.50 -28.07
C ASN A 139 24.92 24.98 -26.63
N ILE A 140 25.23 23.71 -26.41
CA ILE A 140 24.98 23.02 -25.14
C ILE A 140 25.83 23.61 -23.99
N ASN A 141 27.01 24.15 -24.31
CA ASN A 141 27.90 24.76 -23.32
C ASN A 141 27.30 26.03 -22.69
N GLU A 142 26.27 26.62 -23.30
CA GLU A 142 25.56 27.79 -22.76
C GLU A 142 24.42 27.41 -21.81
N LEU A 143 23.95 26.16 -21.85
CA LEU A 143 22.78 25.69 -21.13
C LEU A 143 23.14 25.04 -19.78
N ILE A 144 22.32 25.30 -18.76
CA ILE A 144 22.41 24.58 -17.48
C ILE A 144 21.73 23.21 -17.63
N ILE A 145 22.46 22.22 -18.16
CA ILE A 145 22.00 20.82 -18.27
C ILE A 145 22.93 19.91 -17.46
N ASN A 146 22.59 19.71 -16.19
CA ASN A 146 23.24 18.70 -15.36
C ASN A 146 22.23 18.12 -14.36
N ARG A 147 22.52 16.91 -13.86
CA ARG A 147 21.62 16.16 -12.99
C ARG A 147 21.17 16.97 -11.78
N THR A 148 22.11 17.64 -11.12
CA THR A 148 21.83 18.45 -9.93
C THR A 148 20.89 19.61 -10.23
N SER A 149 21.07 20.28 -11.36
CA SER A 149 20.22 21.42 -11.75
C SER A 149 18.80 20.96 -12.13
N VAL A 150 18.69 19.86 -12.88
CA VAL A 150 17.39 19.22 -13.18
C VAL A 150 16.68 18.85 -11.88
N ASN A 151 17.39 18.19 -10.96
CA ASN A 151 16.84 17.79 -9.67
C ASN A 151 16.35 18.99 -8.85
N SER A 152 17.20 20.01 -8.66
CA SER A 152 16.87 21.22 -7.89
C SER A 152 15.68 21.97 -8.47
N ILE A 153 15.59 22.09 -9.80
CA ILE A 153 14.48 22.77 -10.47
C ILE A 153 13.19 21.97 -10.28
N ARG A 154 13.22 20.64 -10.44
CA ARG A 154 12.05 19.77 -10.19
C ARG A 154 11.61 19.85 -8.73
N GLN A 155 12.53 19.84 -7.77
CA GLN A 155 12.20 20.01 -6.35
C GLN A 155 11.53 21.34 -6.07
N ARG A 156 12.09 22.45 -6.58
CA ARG A 156 11.51 23.78 -6.46
C ARG A 156 10.12 23.85 -7.07
N PHE A 157 9.94 23.29 -8.28
CA PHE A 157 8.64 23.23 -8.92
C PHE A 157 7.60 22.47 -8.09
N ARG A 158 7.95 21.30 -7.56
CA ARG A 158 7.06 20.50 -6.69
C ARG A 158 6.70 21.26 -5.41
N LYS A 159 7.67 21.95 -4.79
CA LYS A 159 7.44 22.79 -3.61
C LYS A 159 6.46 23.92 -3.91
N ASN A 160 6.74 24.72 -4.94
CA ASN A 160 5.89 25.84 -5.36
C ASN A 160 4.47 25.36 -5.70
N ARG A 161 4.34 24.19 -6.35
CA ARG A 161 3.04 23.59 -6.67
C ARG A 161 2.25 23.22 -5.41
N ILE A 162 2.88 22.65 -4.39
CA ILE A 162 2.22 22.32 -3.11
C ILE A 162 1.82 23.60 -2.37
N GLU A 163 2.68 24.61 -2.34
CA GLU A 163 2.38 25.91 -1.73
C GLU A 163 1.19 26.58 -2.42
N ALA A 164 1.18 26.62 -3.76
CA ALA A 164 0.05 27.14 -4.53
C ALA A 164 -1.24 26.37 -4.26
N LEU A 165 -1.18 25.03 -4.14
CA LEU A 165 -2.34 24.21 -3.77
C LEU A 165 -2.89 24.58 -2.40
N ARG A 166 -2.02 24.81 -1.41
CA ARG A 166 -2.43 25.23 -0.06
C ARG A 166 -3.05 26.62 -0.04
N VAL A 167 -2.45 27.59 -0.74
CA VAL A 167 -2.98 28.96 -0.81
C VAL A 167 -4.35 29.01 -1.50
N ASN A 168 -4.53 28.21 -2.55
CA ASN A 168 -5.79 28.17 -3.29
C ASN A 168 -6.86 27.31 -2.61
N PHE A 169 -6.51 26.59 -1.54
CA PHE A 169 -7.45 25.73 -0.83
C PHE A 169 -8.28 26.55 0.15
N ASN A 170 -9.60 26.52 -0.01
CA ASN A 170 -10.53 27.21 0.89
C ASN A 170 -11.37 26.19 1.67
N PRO A 171 -11.05 25.92 2.94
CA PRO A 171 -11.76 24.94 3.76
C PRO A 171 -13.26 25.24 3.92
N SER A 172 -13.63 26.53 3.95
CA SER A 172 -15.02 26.97 4.11
C SER A 172 -15.93 26.54 2.95
N GLN A 173 -15.38 26.18 1.78
CA GLN A 173 -16.15 25.78 0.61
C GLN A 173 -16.35 24.26 0.46
N ILE A 174 -15.70 23.47 1.32
CA ILE A 174 -15.57 22.02 1.16
C ILE A 174 -16.82 21.28 1.63
N GLY A 175 -17.54 21.83 2.62
CA GLY A 175 -18.69 21.16 3.22
C GLY A 175 -18.31 19.81 3.83
N PRO A 176 -19.26 18.88 4.00
CA PRO A 176 -19.00 17.51 4.45
C PRO A 176 -17.99 16.77 3.56
N CYS A 177 -16.96 16.18 4.16
CA CYS A 177 -15.96 15.39 3.44
C CYS A 177 -15.72 14.01 4.09
N VAL A 178 -15.15 13.09 3.31
CA VAL A 178 -14.67 11.79 3.76
C VAL A 178 -13.15 11.85 3.79
N VAL A 179 -12.53 11.48 4.90
CA VAL A 179 -11.07 11.31 4.97
C VAL A 179 -10.71 9.85 4.69
N HIS A 180 -9.71 9.67 3.84
CA HIS A 180 -9.19 8.40 3.39
C HIS A 180 -7.73 8.27 3.76
N TRP A 181 -7.30 7.10 4.22
CA TRP A 181 -5.89 6.81 4.40
C TRP A 181 -5.56 5.35 4.10
N ASP A 182 -4.33 5.12 3.64
CA ASP A 182 -3.79 3.79 3.37
C ASP A 182 -2.29 3.78 3.69
N GLY A 183 -1.77 2.66 4.19
CA GLY A 183 -0.36 2.54 4.59
C GLY A 183 0.53 2.03 3.45
N LYS A 184 1.72 2.61 3.30
CA LYS A 184 2.72 2.10 2.34
C LYS A 184 4.14 2.21 2.87
N LEU A 185 4.85 1.08 2.85
CA LEU A 185 6.31 1.08 3.05
C LEU A 185 7.00 1.69 1.83
N LEU A 186 7.72 2.78 2.04
CA LEU A 186 8.50 3.49 1.02
C LEU A 186 9.93 3.73 1.52
N PRO A 187 10.92 3.87 0.63
CA PRO A 187 12.27 4.27 1.04
C PRO A 187 12.23 5.61 1.79
N SER A 188 13.00 5.69 2.88
CA SER A 188 13.26 6.96 3.57
C SER A 188 13.99 7.94 2.64
N LEU A 189 13.79 9.23 2.87
CA LEU A 189 14.48 10.28 2.12
C LEU A 189 15.95 10.42 2.54
N SER A 190 16.27 10.05 3.78
CA SER A 190 17.60 10.23 4.38
C SER A 190 18.32 8.90 4.59
N GLU A 191 17.58 7.81 4.85
CA GLU A 191 18.15 6.51 5.18
C GLU A 191 17.86 5.46 4.10
N LYS A 192 18.75 4.47 3.96
CA LYS A 192 18.51 3.25 3.15
C LYS A 192 17.56 2.27 3.87
N LYS A 193 16.51 2.77 4.53
CA LYS A 193 15.50 1.96 5.21
C LYS A 193 14.12 2.21 4.62
N LEU A 194 13.25 1.21 4.74
CA LEU A 194 11.83 1.38 4.45
C LEU A 194 11.14 2.00 5.68
N VAL A 195 10.30 2.99 5.44
CA VAL A 195 9.52 3.68 6.46
C VAL A 195 8.04 3.63 6.08
N ASP A 196 7.18 3.57 7.09
CA ASP A 196 5.75 3.67 6.89
C ASP A 196 5.40 5.09 6.45
N ARG A 197 4.82 5.23 5.26
CA ARG A 197 4.21 6.48 4.81
C ARG A 197 2.72 6.32 4.68
N LEU A 198 2.01 7.38 5.05
CA LEU A 198 0.55 7.37 5.11
C LEU A 198 -0.02 8.42 4.16
N PRO A 199 -0.32 8.08 2.90
CA PRO A 199 -1.18 8.93 2.08
C PRO A 199 -2.50 9.25 2.78
N ILE A 200 -2.80 10.54 2.93
CA ILE A 200 -4.04 11.04 3.52
C ILE A 200 -4.74 11.89 2.47
N ILE A 201 -5.95 11.49 2.11
CA ILE A 201 -6.76 12.12 1.05
C ILE A 201 -8.11 12.51 1.65
N VAL A 202 -8.68 13.63 1.21
CA VAL A 202 -10.08 13.94 1.46
C VAL A 202 -10.86 13.93 0.16
N SER A 203 -12.05 13.35 0.18
CA SER A 203 -12.98 13.40 -0.95
C SER A 203 -14.20 14.23 -0.59
N TYR A 204 -14.57 15.17 -1.46
CA TYR A 204 -15.73 16.04 -1.32
C TYR A 204 -16.23 16.48 -2.69
N LYS A 205 -17.53 16.55 -2.92
CA LYS A 205 -18.13 17.04 -4.18
C LYS A 205 -17.52 16.41 -5.47
N GLY A 206 -17.10 15.15 -5.42
CA GLY A 206 -16.46 14.45 -6.55
C GLY A 206 -14.99 14.83 -6.80
N ILE A 207 -14.38 15.62 -5.91
CA ILE A 207 -12.97 16.01 -5.93
C ILE A 207 -12.22 15.21 -4.87
N GLU A 208 -11.00 14.79 -5.21
CA GLU A 208 -10.04 14.19 -4.28
C GLU A 208 -8.86 15.14 -4.08
N GLN A 209 -8.57 15.47 -2.82
CA GLN A 209 -7.43 16.30 -2.44
C GLN A 209 -6.49 15.52 -1.54
N LEU A 210 -5.23 15.37 -1.98
CA LEU A 210 -4.16 14.85 -1.13
C LEU A 210 -3.78 15.91 -0.09
N LEU A 211 -3.91 15.57 1.19
CA LEU A 211 -3.50 16.44 2.31
C LEU A 211 -2.01 16.29 2.62
N GLY A 212 -1.49 15.08 2.48
CA GLY A 212 -0.08 14.77 2.75
C GLY A 212 0.25 13.29 2.64
N VAL A 213 1.54 13.01 2.74
CA VAL A 213 2.10 11.64 2.81
C VAL A 213 3.13 11.60 3.95
N PRO A 214 2.72 11.88 5.21
CA PRO A 214 3.64 11.89 6.35
C PRO A 214 4.39 10.56 6.51
N GLU A 215 5.63 10.68 6.97
CA GLU A 215 6.39 9.56 7.50
C GLU A 215 5.91 9.25 8.92
N LEU A 216 5.64 7.98 9.19
CA LEU A 216 5.21 7.52 10.51
C LEU A 216 6.41 6.89 11.24
N ILE A 217 6.44 7.09 12.56
CA ILE A 217 7.37 6.38 13.45
C ILE A 217 7.09 4.86 13.38
N SER A 218 5.82 4.49 13.24
CA SER A 218 5.37 3.13 12.94
C SER A 218 3.93 3.13 12.41
N GLY A 219 3.55 2.09 11.66
CA GLY A 219 2.18 1.90 11.17
C GLY A 219 1.12 1.54 12.22
N THR A 220 1.30 1.87 13.50
CA THR A 220 0.29 1.62 14.55
C THR A 220 -0.93 2.52 14.36
N GLY A 221 -2.11 2.09 14.84
CA GLY A 221 -3.32 2.88 14.72
C GLY A 221 -3.24 4.25 15.40
N GLU A 222 -2.50 4.36 16.50
CA GLU A 222 -2.27 5.62 17.22
C GLU A 222 -1.46 6.63 16.40
N ASN A 223 -0.37 6.18 15.78
CA ASN A 223 0.46 7.02 14.92
C ASN A 223 -0.29 7.41 13.64
N GLN A 224 -1.08 6.49 13.08
CA GLN A 224 -1.93 6.78 11.93
C GLN A 224 -3.00 7.82 12.27
N ALA A 225 -3.75 7.64 13.36
CA ALA A 225 -4.77 8.60 13.80
C ALA A 225 -4.20 9.98 14.07
N THR A 226 -3.02 10.05 14.71
CA THR A 226 -2.35 11.31 15.01
C THR A 226 -1.92 12.02 13.73
N ALA A 227 -1.34 11.30 12.77
CA ALA A 227 -0.94 11.86 11.48
C ALA A 227 -2.15 12.36 10.67
N VAL A 228 -3.26 11.61 10.67
CA VAL A 228 -4.51 12.02 10.02
C VAL A 228 -5.08 13.28 10.67
N TYR A 229 -5.17 13.32 12.00
CA TYR A 229 -5.68 14.47 12.74
C TYR A 229 -4.84 15.73 12.45
N GLN A 230 -3.51 15.64 12.53
CA GLN A 230 -2.61 16.75 12.21
C GLN A 230 -2.76 17.22 10.76
N ALA A 231 -2.94 16.30 9.80
CA ALA A 231 -3.20 16.69 8.43
C ALA A 231 -4.53 17.44 8.28
N LEU A 232 -5.59 17.01 8.96
CA LEU A 232 -6.88 17.69 8.95
C LEU A 232 -6.80 19.08 9.59
N GLU A 233 -6.13 19.20 10.73
CA GLU A 233 -5.90 20.45 11.44
C GLU A 233 -5.13 21.46 10.59
N ASN A 234 -4.01 21.03 10.00
CA ASN A 234 -3.18 21.87 9.13
C ASN A 234 -3.91 22.40 7.89
N TRP A 235 -4.95 21.70 7.44
CA TRP A 235 -5.78 22.10 6.31
C TRP A 235 -7.11 22.74 6.73
N GLY A 236 -7.36 22.93 8.03
CA GLY A 236 -8.59 23.54 8.55
C GLY A 236 -9.85 22.72 8.26
N LEU A 237 -9.74 21.38 8.24
CA LEU A 237 -10.81 20.45 7.83
C LEU A 237 -11.46 19.69 8.98
N ILE A 238 -11.05 19.95 10.22
CA ILE A 238 -11.50 19.20 11.41
C ILE A 238 -13.02 19.13 11.46
N ASP A 239 -13.71 20.25 11.26
CA ASP A 239 -15.18 20.34 11.31
C ASP A 239 -15.88 19.75 10.07
N ASN A 240 -15.18 19.66 8.94
CA ASN A 240 -15.72 19.18 7.67
C ASN A 240 -15.86 17.65 7.60
N VAL A 241 -15.03 16.89 8.31
CA VAL A 241 -14.98 15.43 8.21
C VAL A 241 -16.24 14.76 8.77
N GLN A 242 -17.02 14.10 7.93
CA GLN A 242 -18.22 13.36 8.35
C GLN A 242 -18.06 11.85 8.26
N ALA A 243 -17.03 11.37 7.56
CA ALA A 243 -16.79 9.94 7.41
C ALA A 243 -15.31 9.58 7.29
N LEU A 244 -14.99 8.34 7.66
CA LEU A 244 -13.66 7.73 7.58
C LEU A 244 -13.66 6.58 6.58
N CYS A 245 -12.62 6.47 5.75
CA CYS A 245 -12.43 5.34 4.84
C CYS A 245 -10.99 4.82 4.88
N CYS A 246 -10.82 3.57 5.29
CA CYS A 246 -9.53 2.90 5.39
C CYS A 246 -9.71 1.39 5.18
N ASP A 247 -8.61 0.67 5.00
CA ASP A 247 -8.65 -0.80 5.00
C ASP A 247 -9.14 -1.35 6.37
N THR A 248 -9.57 -2.61 6.41
CA THR A 248 -10.11 -3.21 7.65
C THR A 248 -9.04 -3.94 8.45
N THR A 249 -7.79 -3.46 8.41
CA THR A 249 -6.72 -4.02 9.23
C THR A 249 -6.93 -3.69 10.70
N ALA A 250 -6.33 -4.49 11.59
CA ALA A 250 -6.44 -4.27 13.03
C ALA A 250 -5.89 -2.91 13.47
N SER A 251 -4.87 -2.37 12.77
CA SER A 251 -4.35 -1.03 13.01
C SER A 251 -5.36 0.07 12.71
N ASN A 252 -6.29 -0.15 11.78
CA ASN A 252 -7.26 0.85 11.36
C ASN A 252 -8.60 0.70 12.08
N THR A 253 -9.12 -0.52 12.17
CA THR A 253 -10.45 -0.83 12.70
C THR A 253 -10.44 -1.58 14.02
N GLY A 254 -9.29 -1.69 14.69
CA GLY A 254 -9.18 -2.33 16.00
C GLY A 254 -10.03 -1.62 17.05
N ARG A 255 -10.80 -2.38 17.84
CA ARG A 255 -11.77 -1.85 18.81
C ARG A 255 -11.21 -0.86 19.85
N LEU A 256 -9.95 -1.01 20.24
CA LEU A 256 -9.34 -0.20 21.32
C LEU A 256 -8.24 0.75 20.82
N LYS A 257 -7.50 0.34 19.79
CA LYS A 257 -6.31 1.06 19.29
C LYS A 257 -6.34 1.25 17.76
N GLY A 258 -7.50 1.04 17.15
CA GLY A 258 -7.71 1.29 15.73
C GLY A 258 -7.65 2.78 15.44
N ALA A 259 -7.00 3.15 14.34
CA ALA A 259 -6.86 4.53 13.92
C ALA A 259 -8.21 5.26 13.82
N GLY A 260 -9.25 4.58 13.34
CA GLY A 260 -10.58 5.18 13.21
C GLY A 260 -11.18 5.59 14.56
N ILE A 261 -11.14 4.70 15.56
CA ILE A 261 -11.67 4.97 16.91
C ILE A 261 -10.89 6.07 17.60
N LEU A 262 -9.56 6.05 17.50
CA LEU A 262 -8.71 7.08 18.07
C LEU A 262 -8.91 8.43 17.39
N LEU A 263 -9.16 8.45 16.09
CA LEU A 263 -9.46 9.67 15.34
C LEU A 263 -10.84 10.22 15.71
N GLU A 264 -11.86 9.37 15.83
CA GLU A 264 -13.20 9.75 16.29
C GLU A 264 -13.15 10.39 17.68
N GLN A 265 -12.38 9.80 18.61
CA GLN A 265 -12.13 10.38 19.93
C GLN A 265 -11.45 11.75 19.86
N LYS A 266 -10.45 11.92 18.98
CA LYS A 266 -9.77 13.21 18.79
C LYS A 266 -10.68 14.28 18.17
N LEU A 267 -11.64 13.88 17.34
CA LEU A 267 -12.62 14.76 16.72
C LEU A 267 -13.81 15.07 17.64
N GLU A 268 -13.93 14.36 18.77
CA GLU A 268 -14.97 14.54 19.80
C GLU A 268 -16.41 14.50 19.27
N ARG A 269 -16.64 13.70 18.22
CA ARG A 269 -17.96 13.55 17.60
C ARG A 269 -18.12 12.19 16.93
N GLU A 270 -19.36 11.78 16.72
CA GLU A 270 -19.66 10.56 15.97
C GLU A 270 -19.28 10.73 14.50
N ILE A 271 -18.57 9.75 13.95
CA ILE A 271 -18.13 9.76 12.54
C ILE A 271 -18.64 8.50 11.83
N LEU A 272 -19.08 8.64 10.58
CA LEU A 272 -19.50 7.50 9.78
C LEU A 272 -18.29 6.67 9.29
N TYR A 273 -18.27 5.38 9.60
CA TYR A 273 -17.24 4.46 9.11
C TYR A 273 -17.65 3.88 7.75
N LEU A 274 -16.83 4.14 6.73
CA LEU A 274 -16.95 3.63 5.37
C LEU A 274 -15.77 2.69 5.10
N PRO A 275 -15.79 1.44 5.60
CA PRO A 275 -14.69 0.51 5.40
C PRO A 275 -14.41 0.30 3.91
N CYS A 276 -13.12 0.18 3.56
CA CYS A 276 -12.69 0.05 2.18
C CYS A 276 -13.36 -1.16 1.52
N ARG A 277 -14.20 -0.89 0.52
CA ARG A 277 -14.95 -1.93 -0.21
C ARG A 277 -14.02 -2.91 -0.93
N HIS A 278 -12.91 -2.43 -1.47
CA HIS A 278 -11.90 -3.29 -2.09
C HIS A 278 -11.41 -4.32 -1.07
N HIS A 279 -11.03 -3.87 0.12
CA HIS A 279 -10.56 -4.77 1.17
C HIS A 279 -11.65 -5.74 1.65
N ILE A 280 -12.90 -5.29 1.78
CA ILE A 280 -14.02 -6.19 2.14
C ILE A 280 -14.18 -7.32 1.12
N LEU A 281 -14.18 -6.99 -0.17
CA LEU A 281 -14.30 -7.99 -1.24
C LEU A 281 -13.10 -8.96 -1.25
N GLU A 282 -11.90 -8.46 -0.99
CA GLU A 282 -10.70 -9.27 -0.81
C GLU A 282 -10.85 -10.27 0.35
N VAL A 283 -11.43 -9.86 1.48
CA VAL A 283 -11.68 -10.75 2.63
C VAL A 283 -12.69 -11.85 2.29
N VAL A 284 -13.74 -11.54 1.54
CA VAL A 284 -14.73 -12.55 1.12
C VAL A 284 -14.09 -13.58 0.19
N LEU A 285 -13.34 -13.11 -0.81
CA LEU A 285 -12.63 -13.97 -1.75
C LEU A 285 -11.59 -14.84 -1.04
N ARG A 286 -10.85 -14.26 -0.07
CA ARG A 286 -9.96 -15.03 0.81
C ARG A 286 -10.70 -16.22 1.38
N SER A 287 -11.77 -15.97 2.13
CA SER A 287 -12.45 -17.01 2.90
C SER A 287 -12.98 -18.13 2.02
N ALA A 288 -13.48 -17.82 0.82
CA ALA A 288 -13.88 -18.83 -0.15
C ALA A 288 -12.69 -19.69 -0.61
N PHE A 289 -11.55 -19.06 -0.89
CA PHE A 289 -10.32 -19.73 -1.31
C PHE A 289 -9.76 -20.65 -0.22
N GLU A 290 -9.66 -20.19 1.04
CA GLU A 290 -9.06 -20.99 2.13
C GLU A 290 -9.90 -22.22 2.51
N ILE A 291 -11.20 -22.23 2.19
CA ILE A 291 -12.06 -23.42 2.38
C ILE A 291 -11.73 -24.52 1.37
N LYS A 292 -11.26 -24.15 0.17
CA LYS A 292 -11.09 -25.08 -0.96
C LYS A 292 -9.65 -25.47 -1.20
N ILE A 293 -8.71 -24.63 -0.82
CA ILE A 293 -7.28 -24.83 -1.03
C ILE A 293 -6.58 -24.72 0.32
N ASP A 294 -5.94 -25.81 0.73
CA ASP A 294 -5.12 -25.83 1.94
C ASP A 294 -4.03 -24.78 1.83
N ILE A 295 -4.10 -23.78 2.71
CA ILE A 295 -3.10 -22.73 2.76
C ILE A 295 -1.89 -23.26 3.51
N ALA A 296 -0.81 -23.48 2.76
CA ALA A 296 0.51 -23.65 3.36
C ALA A 296 0.95 -22.33 4.02
N SER A 297 1.71 -22.40 5.12
CA SER A 297 2.29 -21.24 5.83
C SER A 297 3.34 -20.45 5.03
N ALA A 298 3.51 -20.74 3.73
CA ALA A 298 4.48 -20.11 2.86
C ALA A 298 4.01 -18.69 2.46
N PRO A 299 4.93 -17.78 2.10
CA PRO A 299 4.57 -16.43 1.65
C PRO A 299 3.81 -16.40 0.30
N ASP A 300 3.95 -17.47 -0.49
CA ASP A 300 3.32 -17.65 -1.80
C ASP A 300 2.36 -18.84 -1.77
N VAL A 301 1.29 -18.76 -2.57
CA VAL A 301 0.42 -19.90 -2.83
C VAL A 301 1.18 -20.94 -3.68
N PRO A 302 1.48 -22.15 -3.17
CA PRO A 302 2.39 -23.08 -3.86
C PRO A 302 1.90 -23.54 -5.24
N ILE A 303 0.59 -23.73 -5.41
CA ILE A 303 0.01 -24.12 -6.69
C ILE A 303 0.19 -23.04 -7.75
N PHE A 304 0.02 -21.76 -7.39
CA PHE A 304 0.24 -20.64 -8.30
C PHE A 304 1.72 -20.50 -8.66
N LYS A 305 2.63 -20.80 -7.72
CA LYS A 305 4.08 -20.82 -7.98
C LYS A 305 4.47 -21.88 -8.99
N ARG A 306 3.87 -23.07 -8.89
CA ARG A 306 4.08 -24.13 -9.90
C ARG A 306 3.52 -23.71 -11.24
N PHE A 307 2.31 -23.14 -11.26
CA PHE A 307 1.69 -22.65 -12.49
C PHE A 307 2.55 -21.58 -13.19
N GLN A 308 3.03 -20.58 -12.46
CA GLN A 308 3.98 -19.58 -12.97
C GLN A 308 5.23 -20.19 -13.59
N LYS A 309 5.85 -21.14 -12.90
CA LYS A 309 7.07 -21.80 -13.38
C LYS A 309 6.82 -22.64 -14.64
N CYS A 310 5.67 -23.29 -14.74
CA CYS A 310 5.30 -24.09 -15.90
C CYS A 310 4.79 -23.26 -17.06
N TRP A 311 4.44 -21.99 -16.86
CA TRP A 311 3.80 -21.13 -17.87
C TRP A 311 4.49 -21.12 -19.25
N PRO A 312 5.83 -21.04 -19.37
CA PRO A 312 6.49 -21.06 -20.68
C PRO A 312 6.24 -22.34 -21.51
N ASN A 313 5.85 -23.42 -20.84
CA ASN A 313 5.61 -24.73 -21.46
C ASN A 313 4.11 -25.01 -21.70
N ILE A 314 3.21 -24.07 -21.36
CA ILE A 314 1.77 -24.25 -21.51
C ILE A 314 1.33 -23.73 -22.88
N ASN A 315 0.64 -24.58 -23.65
CA ASN A 315 0.00 -24.16 -24.89
C ASN A 315 -1.32 -23.43 -24.60
N VAL A 316 -1.26 -22.09 -24.51
CA VAL A 316 -2.41 -21.23 -24.23
C VAL A 316 -3.51 -21.27 -25.30
N LYS A 317 -3.25 -21.84 -26.48
CA LYS A 317 -4.28 -22.03 -27.52
C LYS A 317 -5.09 -23.30 -27.31
N ASN A 318 -4.59 -24.25 -26.53
CA ASN A 318 -5.26 -25.52 -26.25
C ASN A 318 -5.89 -25.46 -24.86
N PHE A 319 -7.08 -24.85 -24.77
CA PHE A 319 -7.84 -24.71 -23.54
C PHE A 319 -9.26 -25.26 -23.72
N HIS A 320 -9.86 -25.67 -22.61
CA HIS A 320 -11.27 -26.03 -22.52
C HIS A 320 -12.03 -24.92 -21.79
N ILE A 321 -13.27 -24.64 -22.20
CA ILE A 321 -14.10 -23.66 -21.51
C ILE A 321 -14.69 -24.27 -20.22
N GLY A 322 -15.03 -23.43 -19.25
CA GLY A 322 -15.56 -23.90 -17.97
C GLY A 322 -16.87 -24.67 -18.10
N LEU A 323 -17.74 -24.29 -19.03
CA LEU A 323 -19.02 -24.96 -19.27
C LEU A 323 -18.91 -26.37 -19.90
N GLU A 324 -17.72 -26.81 -20.30
CA GLU A 324 -17.51 -28.21 -20.69
C GLU A 324 -17.47 -29.15 -19.46
N ASP A 325 -17.16 -28.64 -18.28
CA ASP A 325 -17.24 -29.39 -17.03
C ASP A 325 -18.72 -29.57 -16.61
N THR A 326 -19.10 -30.80 -16.29
CA THR A 326 -20.51 -31.15 -15.98
C THR A 326 -21.02 -30.44 -14.72
N PHE A 327 -20.18 -30.31 -13.69
CA PHE A 327 -20.56 -29.67 -12.43
C PHE A 327 -20.72 -28.15 -12.62
N VAL A 328 -19.79 -27.53 -13.36
CA VAL A 328 -19.86 -26.12 -13.70
C VAL A 328 -21.06 -25.82 -14.59
N PHE A 329 -21.30 -26.65 -15.62
CA PHE A 329 -22.43 -26.50 -16.53
C PHE A 329 -23.77 -26.49 -15.76
N GLN A 330 -23.99 -27.47 -14.89
CA GLN A 330 -25.21 -27.54 -14.06
C GLN A 330 -25.38 -26.30 -13.18
N SER A 331 -24.26 -25.74 -12.69
CA SER A 331 -24.28 -24.60 -11.77
C SER A 331 -24.45 -23.25 -12.47
N LEU A 332 -23.89 -23.06 -13.67
CA LEU A 332 -23.75 -21.74 -14.30
C LEU A 332 -24.46 -21.57 -15.64
N GLN A 333 -24.90 -22.64 -16.31
CA GLN A 333 -25.50 -22.54 -17.65
C GLN A 333 -26.67 -21.54 -17.72
N HIS A 334 -27.52 -21.52 -16.69
CA HIS A 334 -28.66 -20.61 -16.63
C HIS A 334 -28.28 -19.13 -16.42
N LEU A 335 -27.08 -18.86 -15.89
CA LEU A 335 -26.55 -17.50 -15.67
C LEU A 335 -25.65 -17.04 -16.81
N LYS A 336 -25.35 -17.91 -17.78
CA LYS A 336 -24.38 -17.65 -18.86
C LYS A 336 -24.63 -16.30 -19.54
N GLU A 337 -25.85 -16.09 -20.04
CA GLU A 337 -26.18 -14.88 -20.81
C GLU A 337 -26.11 -13.63 -19.95
N GLU A 338 -26.68 -13.67 -18.75
CA GLU A 338 -26.67 -12.55 -17.80
C GLU A 338 -25.24 -12.14 -17.42
N LEU A 339 -24.41 -13.10 -17.02
CA LEU A 339 -23.02 -12.85 -16.62
C LEU A 339 -22.17 -12.37 -17.80
N SER A 340 -22.35 -12.94 -18.99
CA SER A 340 -21.65 -12.48 -20.18
C SER A 340 -22.02 -11.03 -20.54
N ILE A 341 -23.31 -10.68 -20.52
CA ILE A 341 -23.77 -9.31 -20.76
C ILE A 341 -23.19 -8.35 -19.72
N PHE A 342 -23.22 -8.74 -18.44
CA PHE A 342 -22.61 -7.97 -17.36
C PHE A 342 -21.12 -7.72 -17.62
N CYS A 343 -20.33 -8.76 -17.90
CA CYS A 343 -18.90 -8.64 -18.12
C CYS A 343 -18.58 -7.77 -19.35
N ILE A 344 -19.28 -7.96 -20.47
CA ILE A 344 -19.07 -7.17 -21.69
C ILE A 344 -19.41 -5.69 -21.44
N ASN A 345 -20.50 -5.41 -20.73
CA ASN A 345 -20.86 -4.03 -20.41
C ASN A 345 -19.87 -3.39 -19.42
N GLN A 346 -19.38 -4.17 -18.45
CA GLN A 346 -18.37 -3.69 -17.51
C GLN A 346 -17.04 -3.40 -18.21
N LEU A 347 -16.64 -4.20 -19.20
CA LEU A 347 -15.43 -3.95 -20.00
C LEU A 347 -15.48 -2.65 -20.83
N LYS A 348 -16.68 -2.12 -21.11
CA LYS A 348 -16.85 -0.81 -21.75
C LYS A 348 -16.67 0.35 -20.78
N GLN A 349 -16.74 0.08 -19.47
CA GLN A 349 -16.51 1.07 -18.42
C GLN A 349 -15.06 1.11 -17.99
N TYR A 350 -14.66 2.21 -17.36
CA TYR A 350 -13.35 2.36 -16.76
C TYR A 350 -13.11 1.28 -15.70
N GLN A 351 -12.02 0.53 -15.84
CA GLN A 351 -11.54 -0.39 -14.82
C GLN A 351 -10.35 0.23 -14.10
N PRO A 352 -10.38 0.31 -12.76
CA PRO A 352 -9.32 0.95 -11.98
C PRO A 352 -8.02 0.14 -11.96
N ARG A 353 -8.05 -1.15 -12.31
CA ARG A 353 -6.90 -2.06 -12.32
C ARG A 353 -6.99 -3.05 -13.48
N ASP A 354 -5.82 -3.40 -14.04
CA ASP A 354 -5.72 -4.34 -15.16
C ASP A 354 -6.09 -5.78 -14.80
N ASP A 355 -5.94 -6.17 -13.53
CA ASP A 355 -6.34 -7.48 -13.02
C ASP A 355 -7.87 -7.64 -12.96
N TYR A 356 -8.62 -6.55 -12.77
CA TYR A 356 -10.09 -6.58 -12.85
C TYR A 356 -10.55 -6.78 -14.29
N LYS A 357 -9.89 -6.10 -15.23
CA LYS A 357 -10.13 -6.30 -16.65
C LYS A 357 -9.84 -7.75 -17.06
N GLU A 358 -8.72 -8.30 -16.60
CA GLU A 358 -8.35 -9.69 -16.86
C GLU A 358 -9.38 -10.68 -16.31
N LEU A 359 -9.86 -10.49 -15.07
CA LEU A 359 -10.91 -11.34 -14.50
C LEU A 359 -12.20 -11.34 -15.35
N LEU A 360 -12.62 -10.17 -15.83
CA LEU A 360 -13.79 -10.04 -16.70
C LEU A 360 -13.59 -10.77 -18.04
N GLU A 361 -12.43 -10.59 -18.68
CA GLU A 361 -12.08 -11.27 -19.93
C GLU A 361 -12.03 -12.79 -19.75
N LEU A 362 -11.41 -13.28 -18.67
CA LEU A 362 -11.37 -14.71 -18.34
C LEU A 362 -12.73 -15.28 -18.01
N THR A 363 -13.60 -14.53 -17.33
CA THR A 363 -14.98 -14.97 -17.03
C THR A 363 -15.77 -15.18 -18.32
N ILE A 364 -15.62 -14.28 -19.31
CA ILE A 364 -16.27 -14.43 -20.63
C ILE A 364 -15.79 -15.70 -21.34
N ILE A 365 -14.47 -15.95 -21.33
CA ILE A 365 -13.87 -17.17 -21.91
C ILE A 365 -14.37 -18.42 -21.19
N PHE A 366 -14.41 -18.40 -19.85
CA PHE A 366 -14.87 -19.50 -19.02
C PHE A 366 -16.33 -19.88 -19.31
N LEU A 367 -17.18 -18.88 -19.60
CA LEU A 367 -18.57 -19.07 -20.02
C LEU A 367 -18.74 -19.47 -21.50
N GLY A 368 -17.64 -19.71 -22.22
CA GLY A 368 -17.67 -20.13 -23.63
C GLY A 368 -18.00 -19.02 -24.61
N GLN A 369 -17.73 -17.76 -24.26
CA GLN A 369 -17.85 -16.62 -25.15
C GLN A 369 -16.47 -16.02 -25.47
N THR A 370 -16.43 -15.13 -26.48
CA THR A 370 -15.20 -14.44 -26.89
C THR A 370 -15.19 -13.00 -26.36
N PRO A 371 -14.17 -12.57 -25.61
CA PRO A 371 -14.04 -11.17 -25.17
C PRO A 371 -13.90 -10.20 -26.35
N PRO A 372 -14.17 -8.89 -26.17
CA PRO A 372 -14.11 -7.90 -27.24
C PRO A 372 -12.75 -7.81 -27.96
N ASN A 373 -11.66 -8.07 -27.24
CA ASN A 373 -10.31 -8.04 -27.80
C ASN A 373 -9.87 -9.41 -28.34
N GLY A 374 -10.71 -10.44 -28.29
CA GLY A 374 -10.31 -11.82 -28.58
C GLY A 374 -9.84 -12.57 -27.33
N ILE A 375 -9.38 -13.80 -27.53
CA ILE A 375 -8.97 -14.71 -26.45
C ILE A 375 -7.46 -14.57 -26.24
N PHE A 376 -7.09 -14.02 -25.07
CA PHE A 376 -5.71 -13.88 -24.65
C PHE A 376 -5.56 -14.28 -23.19
N PHE A 377 -4.54 -15.08 -22.89
CA PHE A 377 -4.17 -15.44 -21.52
C PHE A 377 -2.85 -14.77 -21.16
N LYS A 378 -2.82 -14.05 -20.04
CA LYS A 378 -1.63 -13.35 -19.57
C LYS A 378 -0.73 -14.27 -18.75
N VAL A 379 0.57 -13.97 -18.77
CA VAL A 379 1.54 -14.61 -17.87
C VAL A 379 1.10 -14.36 -16.42
N PRO A 380 1.08 -15.37 -15.53
CA PRO A 380 0.59 -15.17 -14.18
C PRO A 380 1.47 -14.17 -13.42
N GLY A 381 0.85 -13.14 -12.87
CA GLY A 381 1.46 -12.07 -12.06
C GLY A 381 1.67 -12.47 -10.60
N PRO A 382 1.98 -11.51 -9.69
CA PRO A 382 2.35 -11.79 -8.31
C PRO A 382 1.36 -12.69 -7.54
N ILE A 383 1.87 -13.72 -6.86
CA ILE A 383 1.10 -14.83 -6.24
C ILE A 383 1.11 -14.83 -4.70
N HIS A 384 1.60 -13.76 -4.08
CA HIS A 384 1.64 -13.63 -2.63
C HIS A 384 0.24 -13.67 -2.03
N HIS A 385 0.10 -14.14 -0.79
CA HIS A 385 -1.22 -14.24 -0.15
C HIS A 385 -2.00 -12.92 -0.09
N ALA A 386 -1.30 -11.77 -0.05
CA ALA A 386 -1.88 -10.43 -0.06
C ALA A 386 -2.39 -9.96 -1.45
N ARG A 387 -2.13 -10.71 -2.53
CA ARG A 387 -2.57 -10.38 -3.89
C ARG A 387 -3.83 -11.15 -4.23
N TRP A 388 -4.96 -10.68 -3.72
CA TRP A 388 -6.22 -11.42 -3.75
C TRP A 388 -6.77 -11.68 -5.15
N MET A 389 -6.56 -10.76 -6.10
CA MET A 389 -6.99 -10.99 -7.49
C MET A 389 -6.33 -12.22 -8.12
N SER A 390 -5.10 -12.59 -7.71
CA SER A 390 -4.49 -13.85 -8.15
C SER A 390 -5.33 -15.07 -7.77
N LYS A 391 -6.07 -15.00 -6.66
CA LYS A 391 -6.98 -16.07 -6.24
C LYS A 391 -8.17 -16.15 -7.19
N ALA A 392 -8.84 -15.04 -7.46
CA ALA A 392 -9.96 -15.02 -8.41
C ALA A 392 -9.57 -15.39 -9.85
N ILE A 393 -8.35 -15.07 -10.27
CA ILE A 393 -7.89 -15.26 -11.65
C ILE A 393 -7.32 -16.68 -11.86
N TYR A 394 -6.64 -17.27 -10.86
CA TYR A 394 -5.93 -18.55 -11.01
C TYR A 394 -6.61 -19.75 -10.33
N SER A 395 -7.72 -19.54 -9.59
CA SER A 395 -8.56 -20.63 -9.05
C SER A 395 -9.81 -20.79 -9.90
#